data_AF-A0A952NZD3-F1
#
_entry.id   AF-A0A952NZD3-F1
#
_cell.length_a   1.000
_cell.length_b   1.000
_cell.length_c   1.000
_cell.angle_alpha   90.00
_cell.angle_beta   90.00
_cell.angle_gamma   90.00
#
_symmetry.space_group_name_H-M   'P 1'
#
loop_
_entity.id
_entity.type
_entity.pdbx_description
1 polymer ?
#
loop_
_entity_poly.entity_id
_entity_poly.type
_entity_poly.pdbx_seq_one_letter_code
_entity_poly.pdbx_strand_id
1 'polypeptide(L)'
;ILSQDLKFEIPASDRTQHHGDDSVTITMTLSREQYADWLRVAELTSHITSGGKASELAAYLAKKEIARRTKIRGETLPKLKSASASEVPTSSVTSKSEAPTPIRTSETAVTAPRRKNESQNPRQILPRNRKILLKDAGCRFRDPRTGKICGSRRYVQIDHIQPVSDGGTRAPENLRALCGPHNRYVFSSPTKDS
;
A
#
# COMPACT_ATOMS: atom_id res chain seq x y z
N ILE A 1 -38.27 35.65 -10.43
CA ILE A 1 -37.26 36.03 -9.43
C ILE A 1 -35.90 35.71 -10.05
N LEU A 2 -35.01 36.69 -10.18
CA LEU A 2 -33.74 36.56 -10.90
C LEU A 2 -32.69 35.88 -10.03
N SER A 3 -32.29 34.66 -10.39
CA SER A 3 -31.09 34.02 -9.86
C SER A 3 -29.87 34.61 -10.56
N GLN A 4 -29.24 35.62 -9.96
CA GLN A 4 -27.95 36.12 -10.43
C GLN A 4 -26.85 35.15 -9.98
N ASP A 5 -26.17 34.54 -10.93
CA ASP A 5 -24.99 33.70 -10.67
C ASP A 5 -23.85 34.57 -10.11
N LEU A 6 -23.73 34.58 -8.78
CA LEU A 6 -22.63 35.19 -8.06
C LEU A 6 -21.33 34.42 -8.33
N LYS A 7 -20.66 34.78 -9.41
CA LYS A 7 -19.28 34.40 -9.70
C LYS A 7 -18.33 35.06 -8.70
N PHE A 8 -18.22 34.45 -7.52
CA PHE A 8 -17.11 34.75 -6.61
C PHE A 8 -15.82 34.24 -7.24
N GLU A 9 -15.00 35.16 -7.75
CA GLU A 9 -13.60 34.88 -8.01
C GLU A 9 -12.93 34.60 -6.66
N ILE A 10 -12.65 33.32 -6.40
CA ILE A 10 -11.93 32.92 -5.19
C ILE A 10 -10.51 33.47 -5.34
N PRO A 11 -10.05 34.39 -4.47
CA PRO A 11 -8.70 34.92 -4.57
C PRO A 11 -7.72 33.75 -4.37
N ALA A 12 -6.88 33.51 -5.37
CA ALA A 12 -5.83 32.51 -5.33
C ALA A 12 -4.71 32.95 -4.36
N SER A 13 -4.97 32.78 -3.07
CA SER A 13 -4.03 33.15 -2.00
C SER A 13 -2.92 32.10 -1.85
N ASP A 14 -2.02 32.07 -2.82
CA ASP A 14 -0.82 31.25 -2.76
C ASP A 14 0.21 31.94 -1.85
N ARG A 15 0.56 31.29 -0.74
CA ARG A 15 1.49 31.80 0.28
C ARG A 15 2.44 30.69 0.72
N THR A 16 3.73 30.97 0.60
CA THR A 16 4.80 30.14 1.17
C THR A 16 5.34 30.82 2.41
N GLN A 17 5.39 30.11 3.54
CA GLN A 17 5.97 30.56 4.79
C GLN A 17 7.10 29.63 5.20
N HIS A 18 8.28 30.19 5.40
CA HIS A 18 9.44 29.52 5.96
C HIS A 18 9.47 29.73 7.47
N HIS A 19 9.84 28.69 8.22
CA HIS A 19 9.96 28.71 9.67
C HIS A 19 11.43 28.57 10.09
N GLY A 20 11.73 28.89 11.36
CA GLY A 20 13.10 28.84 11.90
C GLY A 20 13.66 27.43 12.15
N ASP A 21 12.86 26.39 11.94
CA ASP A 21 13.22 24.97 12.05
C ASP A 21 13.44 24.31 10.67
N ASP A 22 13.75 25.13 9.65
CA ASP A 22 13.83 24.78 8.22
C ASP A 22 12.53 24.20 7.61
N SER A 23 11.43 24.15 8.36
CA SER A 23 10.15 23.70 7.81
C SER A 23 9.50 24.78 6.94
N VAL A 24 8.75 24.35 5.93
CA VAL A 24 8.08 25.24 4.97
C VAL A 24 6.61 24.87 4.87
N THR A 25 5.74 25.84 5.11
CA THR A 25 4.29 25.72 4.93
C THR A 25 3.89 26.39 3.62
N ILE A 26 3.29 25.62 2.72
CA ILE A 26 2.72 26.13 1.47
C ILE A 26 1.20 26.10 1.60
N THR A 27 0.59 27.27 1.54
CA THR A 27 -0.86 27.45 1.40
C THR A 27 -1.13 27.76 -0.07
N MET A 28 -2.07 27.04 -0.67
CA MET A 28 -2.47 27.24 -2.07
C MET A 28 -3.96 26.95 -2.24
N THR A 29 -4.61 27.64 -3.17
CA THR A 29 -6.03 27.43 -3.47
C THR A 29 -6.17 26.65 -4.77
N LEU A 30 -6.58 25.39 -4.67
CA LEU A 30 -6.80 24.53 -5.83
C LEU A 30 -8.18 24.76 -6.47
N SER A 31 -8.23 24.81 -7.80
CA SER A 31 -9.49 24.75 -8.54
C SER A 31 -10.20 23.41 -8.32
N ARG A 32 -11.50 23.34 -8.63
CA ARG A 32 -12.30 22.11 -8.53
C ARG A 32 -11.69 20.95 -9.33
N GLU A 33 -11.13 21.25 -10.51
CA GLU A 33 -10.50 20.26 -11.39
C GLU A 33 -9.16 19.79 -10.81
N GLN A 34 -8.30 20.72 -10.39
CA GLN A 34 -7.02 20.41 -9.73
C GLN A 34 -7.22 19.56 -8.46
N TYR A 35 -8.27 19.84 -7.68
CA TYR A 35 -8.61 19.04 -6.50
C TYR A 35 -9.20 17.66 -6.86
N ALA A 36 -9.92 17.54 -7.97
CA ALA A 36 -10.38 16.24 -8.47
C ALA A 36 -9.20 15.36 -8.90
N ASP A 37 -8.23 15.91 -9.63
CA ASP A 37 -6.98 15.23 -9.97
C ASP A 37 -6.18 14.84 -8.72
N TRP A 38 -6.07 15.75 -7.74
CA TRP A 38 -5.43 15.47 -6.46
C TRP A 38 -6.05 14.27 -5.75
N LEU A 39 -7.39 14.24 -5.64
CA LEU A 39 -8.12 13.10 -5.08
C LEU A 39 -7.90 11.82 -5.88
N ARG A 40 -7.85 11.91 -7.22
CA ARG A 40 -7.63 10.76 -8.09
C ARG A 40 -6.24 10.16 -7.92
N VAL A 41 -5.20 10.98 -7.80
CA VAL A 41 -3.85 10.49 -7.46
C VAL A 41 -3.82 9.92 -6.05
N ALA A 42 -4.44 10.58 -5.06
CA ALA A 42 -4.51 10.09 -3.68
C ALA A 42 -5.13 8.68 -3.59
N GLU A 43 -6.20 8.44 -4.33
CA GLU A 43 -6.83 7.13 -4.45
C GLU A 43 -5.86 6.09 -5.04
N LEU A 44 -5.31 6.36 -6.23
CA LEU A 44 -4.40 5.47 -6.96
C LEU A 44 -3.10 5.16 -6.18
N THR A 45 -2.65 6.07 -5.32
CA THR A 45 -1.41 5.94 -4.54
C THR A 45 -1.63 5.53 -3.09
N SER A 46 -2.86 5.34 -2.63
CA SER A 46 -3.22 5.06 -1.22
C SER A 46 -2.63 3.77 -0.61
N HIS A 47 -2.03 2.90 -1.43
CA HIS A 47 -1.27 1.72 -1.00
C HIS A 47 0.24 2.00 -0.80
N ILE A 48 0.70 3.20 -1.18
CA ILE A 48 2.07 3.71 -1.06
C ILE A 48 2.11 4.81 0.00
N THR A 49 1.20 5.79 -0.10
CA THR A 49 1.07 6.92 0.83
C THR A 49 0.11 6.53 1.97
N SER A 50 0.69 6.10 3.08
CA SER A 50 -0.04 5.39 4.15
C SER A 50 -0.71 6.32 5.17
N GLY A 51 -0.24 7.56 5.30
CA GLY A 51 -0.72 8.52 6.31
C GLY A 51 -1.86 9.43 5.84
N GLY A 52 -2.17 9.47 4.54
CA GLY A 52 -3.22 10.32 3.97
C GLY A 52 -3.02 11.82 4.10
N LYS A 53 -1.85 12.25 4.58
CA LYS A 53 -1.46 13.65 4.71
C LYS A 53 -1.14 14.21 3.32
N ALA A 54 -1.63 15.41 3.03
CA ALA A 54 -1.41 16.05 1.74
C ALA A 54 0.09 16.23 1.41
N SER A 55 0.92 16.50 2.43
CA SER A 55 2.37 16.62 2.33
C SER A 55 3.07 15.32 1.88
N GLU A 56 2.59 14.15 2.32
CA GLU A 56 3.15 12.85 1.93
C GLU A 56 2.88 12.58 0.43
N LEU A 57 1.69 12.93 -0.04
CA LEU A 57 1.31 12.84 -1.45
C LEU A 57 2.08 13.83 -2.33
N ALA A 58 2.22 15.09 -1.89
CA ALA A 58 3.05 16.09 -2.57
C ALA A 58 4.50 15.61 -2.70
N ALA A 59 5.10 15.11 -1.62
CA ALA A 59 6.46 14.61 -1.61
C ALA A 59 6.65 13.36 -2.50
N TYR A 60 5.67 12.45 -2.53
CA TYR A 60 5.67 11.31 -3.45
C TYR A 60 5.62 11.76 -4.92
N LEU A 61 4.71 12.68 -5.25
CA LEU A 61 4.55 13.22 -6.61
C LEU A 61 5.82 13.94 -7.08
N ALA A 62 6.37 14.83 -6.26
CA ALA A 62 7.61 15.56 -6.57
C ALA A 62 8.77 14.59 -6.82
N LYS A 63 9.01 13.62 -5.91
CA LYS A 63 10.06 12.61 -6.08
C LYS A 63 9.85 11.74 -7.32
N LYS A 64 8.60 11.39 -7.64
CA LYS A 64 8.25 10.60 -8.83
C LYS A 64 8.51 11.35 -10.13
N GLU A 65 8.17 12.64 -10.20
CA GLU A 65 8.38 13.46 -11.39
C GLU A 65 9.86 13.83 -11.56
N ILE A 66 10.58 14.14 -10.46
CA ILE A 66 12.04 14.28 -10.48
C ILE A 66 12.68 13.00 -11.01
N ALA A 67 12.38 11.83 -10.42
CA ALA A 67 12.96 10.56 -10.85
C ALA A 67 12.59 10.19 -12.30
N ARG A 68 11.39 10.56 -12.78
CA ARG A 68 11.01 10.41 -14.19
C ARG A 68 11.90 11.28 -15.08
N ARG A 69 12.06 12.57 -14.75
CA ARG A 69 12.83 13.51 -15.57
C ARG A 69 14.34 13.26 -15.52
N THR A 70 14.92 13.01 -14.35
CA THR A 70 16.36 12.72 -14.22
C THR A 70 16.76 11.42 -14.90
N LYS A 71 15.89 10.38 -14.85
CA LYS A 71 16.09 9.13 -15.59
C LYS A 71 16.01 9.31 -17.12
N ILE A 72 15.22 10.28 -17.60
CA ILE A 72 15.19 10.68 -19.02
C ILE A 72 16.41 11.54 -19.38
N ARG A 73 16.93 12.35 -18.45
CA ARG A 73 18.00 13.34 -18.68
C ARG A 73 19.42 12.87 -18.36
N GLY A 74 19.59 11.64 -17.85
CA GLY A 74 20.90 11.03 -17.62
C GLY A 74 21.67 11.52 -16.39
N GLU A 75 21.03 12.25 -15.47
CA GLU A 75 21.70 12.86 -14.32
C GLU A 75 21.36 12.16 -12.99
N THR A 76 22.38 11.58 -12.38
CA THR A 76 22.31 11.03 -11.02
C THR A 76 22.42 12.15 -9.97
N LEU A 77 21.30 12.48 -9.32
CA LEU A 77 21.28 13.38 -8.14
C LEU A 77 21.41 12.60 -6.81
N PRO A 78 21.95 13.21 -5.75
CA PRO A 78 22.56 12.49 -4.64
C PRO A 78 21.56 11.84 -3.69
N LYS A 79 22.00 10.71 -3.12
CA LYS A 79 21.27 9.94 -2.11
C LYS A 79 21.32 10.67 -0.76
N LEU A 80 20.29 11.46 -0.46
CA LEU A 80 20.06 12.01 0.88
C LEU A 80 19.97 10.86 1.89
N LYS A 81 21.03 10.69 2.69
CA LYS A 81 21.10 9.73 3.79
C LYS A 81 20.38 10.33 5.00
N SER A 82 19.21 9.80 5.34
CA SER A 82 18.68 9.94 6.70
C SER A 82 19.34 8.87 7.58
N ALA A 83 20.32 9.28 8.39
CA ALA A 83 20.94 8.41 9.39
C ALA A 83 20.13 8.44 10.69
N SER A 84 19.68 7.26 11.13
CA SER A 84 19.38 6.86 12.53
C SER A 84 18.83 5.43 12.41
N ALA A 85 19.57 4.35 12.62
CA ALA A 85 20.56 4.00 13.66
C ALA A 85 19.91 3.76 15.03
N SER A 86 19.45 2.52 15.22
CA SER A 86 19.30 1.87 16.52
C SER A 86 19.38 0.35 16.31
N GLU A 87 20.59 -0.13 16.08
CA GLU A 87 20.96 -1.53 16.35
C GLU A 87 21.49 -1.58 17.80
N VAL A 88 21.02 -2.56 18.59
CA VAL A 88 21.74 -3.05 19.77
C VAL A 88 21.63 -4.59 19.74
N PRO A 89 22.74 -5.32 19.91
CA PRO A 89 22.77 -6.78 19.70
C PRO A 89 22.52 -7.56 21.00
N THR A 90 22.33 -8.88 20.89
CA THR A 90 22.69 -9.81 21.98
C THR A 90 23.17 -11.15 21.41
N SER A 91 24.37 -11.56 21.82
CA SER A 91 25.11 -12.74 21.34
C SER A 91 24.65 -14.03 22.07
N SER A 92 24.48 -15.16 21.38
CA SER A 92 25.45 -16.29 21.22
C SER A 92 25.56 -17.30 22.38
N VAL A 93 25.35 -18.60 22.10
CA VAL A 93 26.19 -19.82 22.36
C VAL A 93 25.32 -21.09 22.12
N THR A 94 25.54 -21.92 21.08
CA THR A 94 26.39 -23.16 20.99
C THR A 94 26.09 -24.23 22.06
N SER A 95 25.80 -25.50 21.73
CA SER A 95 26.69 -26.50 21.06
C SER A 95 25.87 -27.72 20.52
N LYS A 96 26.21 -28.35 19.38
CA LYS A 96 27.02 -29.60 19.19
C LYS A 96 26.35 -30.87 19.77
N SER A 97 26.20 -32.03 19.11
CA SER A 97 26.61 -32.59 17.79
C SER A 97 25.60 -33.73 17.39
N GLU A 98 25.74 -34.64 16.41
CA GLU A 98 26.82 -35.09 15.50
C GLU A 98 26.23 -35.56 14.13
N ALA A 99 26.78 -36.61 13.48
CA ALA A 99 26.21 -37.38 12.35
C ALA A 99 26.48 -38.89 12.57
N PRO A 100 25.97 -39.85 11.75
CA PRO A 100 26.52 -40.06 10.40
C PRO A 100 25.50 -40.45 9.29
N THR A 101 25.97 -40.38 8.04
CA THR A 101 25.29 -40.88 6.82
C THR A 101 25.53 -42.39 6.61
N PRO A 102 24.89 -43.05 5.61
CA PRO A 102 25.63 -43.25 4.35
C PRO A 102 24.80 -43.36 3.02
N ILE A 103 25.53 -43.20 1.90
CA ILE A 103 25.29 -43.73 0.52
C ILE A 103 24.12 -43.18 -0.34
N ARG A 104 24.44 -42.09 -1.04
CA ARG A 104 24.45 -41.92 -2.52
C ARG A 104 23.92 -43.06 -3.43
N THR A 105 22.89 -42.73 -4.22
CA THR A 105 22.80 -43.09 -5.66
C THR A 105 22.37 -41.86 -6.46
N SER A 106 22.80 -41.77 -7.71
CA SER A 106 22.73 -40.55 -8.53
C SER A 106 22.23 -40.84 -9.93
N GLU A 107 21.03 -40.35 -10.29
CA GLU A 107 20.51 -40.42 -11.65
C GLU A 107 20.03 -39.05 -12.15
N THR A 108 20.67 -38.64 -13.26
CA THR A 108 20.15 -37.81 -14.36
C THR A 108 19.28 -36.60 -14.03
N ALA A 109 19.94 -35.45 -13.86
CA ALA A 109 19.30 -34.14 -13.88
C ALA A 109 18.78 -33.76 -15.28
N VAL A 110 17.45 -33.77 -15.45
CA VAL A 110 16.78 -33.00 -16.51
C VAL A 110 16.37 -31.66 -15.90
N THR A 111 17.25 -30.65 -15.97
CA THR A 111 16.99 -29.32 -15.38
C THR A 111 15.96 -28.53 -16.18
N ALA A 112 14.68 -28.83 -15.95
CA ALA A 112 13.60 -27.89 -16.16
C ALA A 112 13.89 -26.57 -15.41
N PRO A 113 13.45 -25.40 -15.92
CA PRO A 113 13.75 -24.12 -15.30
C PRO A 113 13.29 -24.11 -13.84
N ARG A 114 14.24 -23.89 -12.93
CA ARG A 114 14.05 -23.94 -11.48
C ARG A 114 12.97 -22.93 -11.06
N ARG A 115 11.72 -23.40 -10.94
CA ARG A 115 10.60 -22.60 -10.46
C ARG A 115 11.03 -21.99 -9.13
N LYS A 116 10.91 -20.66 -9.01
CA LYS A 116 11.18 -19.98 -7.73
C LYS A 116 10.28 -20.65 -6.70
N ASN A 117 10.84 -21.15 -5.60
CA ASN A 117 10.06 -21.71 -4.51
C ASN A 117 9.18 -20.59 -3.94
N GLU A 118 7.94 -20.52 -4.39
CA GLU A 118 6.93 -19.66 -3.78
C GLU A 118 6.71 -20.20 -2.37
N SER A 119 6.77 -19.32 -1.37
CA SER A 119 6.54 -19.69 0.02
C SER A 119 5.18 -20.37 0.13
N GLN A 120 5.05 -21.43 0.92
CA GLN A 120 3.76 -22.09 1.14
C GLN A 120 2.92 -21.43 2.24
N ASN A 121 3.34 -20.26 2.73
CA ASN A 121 2.66 -19.56 3.81
C ASN A 121 1.34 -18.94 3.31
N PRO A 122 0.16 -19.36 3.80
CA PRO A 122 -1.14 -18.82 3.38
C PRO A 122 -1.35 -17.34 3.73
N ARG A 123 -0.61 -16.80 4.72
CA ARG A 123 -0.62 -15.36 5.03
C ARG A 123 0.08 -14.53 3.95
N GLN A 124 0.97 -15.12 3.15
CA GLN A 124 1.71 -14.42 2.12
C GLN A 124 0.93 -14.38 0.80
N ILE A 125 0.28 -13.25 0.56
CA ILE A 125 -0.42 -12.99 -0.71
C ILE A 125 0.59 -12.86 -1.86
N LEU A 126 0.38 -13.65 -2.91
CA LEU A 126 1.19 -13.65 -4.12
C LEU A 126 1.16 -12.26 -4.81
N PRO A 127 2.30 -11.73 -5.31
CA PRO A 127 2.33 -10.43 -5.99
C PRO A 127 1.35 -10.32 -7.18
N ARG A 128 1.10 -11.44 -7.88
CA ARG A 128 0.08 -11.53 -8.94
C ARG A 128 -1.32 -11.25 -8.40
N ASN A 129 -1.72 -11.92 -7.32
CA ASN A 129 -3.02 -11.74 -6.69
C ASN A 129 -3.16 -10.31 -6.15
N ARG A 130 -2.10 -9.77 -5.51
CA ARG A 130 -2.08 -8.37 -5.06
C ARG A 130 -2.32 -7.39 -6.22
N LYS A 131 -1.65 -7.58 -7.35
CA LYS A 131 -1.81 -6.71 -8.54
C LYS A 131 -3.22 -6.80 -9.14
N ILE A 132 -3.80 -8.01 -9.21
CA ILE A 132 -5.16 -8.21 -9.75
C ILE A 132 -6.20 -7.57 -8.81
N LEU A 133 -6.12 -7.83 -7.50
CA LEU A 133 -7.09 -7.29 -6.54
C LEU A 133 -6.99 -5.76 -6.42
N LEU A 134 -5.79 -5.16 -6.33
CA LEU A 134 -5.69 -3.71 -6.07
C LEU A 134 -5.90 -2.80 -7.29
N LYS A 135 -5.84 -3.32 -8.53
CA LYS A 135 -5.80 -2.46 -9.73
C LYS A 135 -6.99 -1.49 -9.82
N ASP A 136 -8.19 -1.99 -9.53
CA ASP A 136 -9.46 -1.24 -9.63
C ASP A 136 -10.44 -1.55 -8.49
N ALA A 137 -9.95 -2.03 -7.34
CA ALA A 137 -10.83 -2.39 -6.23
C ALA A 137 -11.46 -1.20 -5.51
N GLY A 138 -12.77 -1.30 -5.30
CA GLY A 138 -13.45 -0.72 -4.16
C GLY A 138 -13.67 -1.76 -3.06
N CYS A 139 -13.92 -1.29 -1.84
CA CYS A 139 -14.28 -2.12 -0.69
C CYS A 139 -15.53 -2.98 -1.01
N ARG A 140 -15.38 -4.31 -0.94
CA ARG A 140 -16.46 -5.28 -1.16
C ARG A 140 -17.25 -5.64 0.10
N PHE A 141 -17.03 -4.94 1.22
CA PHE A 141 -17.86 -5.11 2.42
C PHE A 141 -19.33 -4.84 2.09
N ARG A 142 -20.20 -5.77 2.47
CA ARG A 142 -21.65 -5.63 2.40
C ARG A 142 -22.18 -5.35 3.81
N ASP A 143 -22.87 -4.24 3.99
CA ASP A 143 -23.52 -3.89 5.25
C ASP A 143 -24.63 -4.92 5.56
N PRO A 144 -24.58 -5.63 6.71
CA PRO A 144 -25.60 -6.62 7.06
C PRO A 144 -26.98 -6.01 7.35
N ARG A 145 -27.06 -4.70 7.67
CA ARG A 145 -28.33 -4.01 7.95
C ARG A 145 -28.99 -3.46 6.70
N THR A 146 -28.22 -2.89 5.79
CA THR A 146 -28.77 -2.22 4.58
C THR A 146 -28.55 -3.00 3.28
N GLY A 147 -27.76 -4.07 3.30
CA GLY A 147 -27.39 -4.87 2.13
C GLY A 147 -26.49 -4.14 1.11
N LYS A 148 -26.11 -2.88 1.36
CA LYS A 148 -25.32 -2.04 0.46
C LYS A 148 -23.83 -2.39 0.50
N ILE A 149 -23.17 -2.23 -0.64
CA ILE A 149 -21.71 -2.43 -0.76
C ILE A 149 -21.00 -1.10 -0.48
N CYS A 150 -19.95 -1.12 0.34
CA CYS A 150 -19.20 0.08 0.72
C CYS A 150 -18.56 0.83 -0.47
N GLY A 151 -17.96 0.12 -1.42
CA GLY A 151 -17.41 0.68 -2.66
C GLY A 151 -16.16 1.57 -2.51
N SER A 152 -15.78 1.97 -1.28
CA SER A 152 -14.64 2.88 -1.05
C SER A 152 -13.34 2.39 -1.71
N ARG A 153 -12.76 3.21 -2.58
CA ARG A 153 -11.49 2.96 -3.29
C ARG A 153 -10.26 3.50 -2.55
N ARG A 154 -10.43 4.08 -1.36
CA ARG A 154 -9.34 4.64 -0.53
C ARG A 154 -8.87 3.65 0.54
N TYR A 155 -7.56 3.50 0.71
CA TYR A 155 -6.91 2.62 1.70
C TYR A 155 -7.44 1.19 1.67
N VAL A 156 -7.51 0.63 0.45
CA VAL A 156 -7.96 -0.73 0.22
C VAL A 156 -6.84 -1.72 0.57
N GLN A 157 -7.20 -2.68 1.41
CA GLN A 157 -6.36 -3.76 1.92
C GLN A 157 -6.90 -5.09 1.37
N ILE A 158 -6.03 -6.10 1.28
CA ILE A 158 -6.45 -7.47 0.99
C ILE A 158 -6.68 -8.17 2.31
N ASP A 159 -7.83 -8.81 2.39
CA ASP A 159 -8.27 -9.63 3.52
C ASP A 159 -8.62 -11.04 3.03
N HIS A 160 -8.49 -12.03 3.90
CA HIS A 160 -8.91 -13.41 3.63
C HIS A 160 -10.39 -13.56 3.98
N ILE A 161 -11.19 -14.17 3.10
CA ILE A 161 -12.64 -14.35 3.35
C ILE A 161 -12.85 -15.33 4.51
N GLN A 162 -12.24 -16.51 4.41
CA GLN A 162 -12.00 -17.44 5.51
C GLN A 162 -10.63 -17.11 6.12
N PRO A 163 -10.53 -16.79 7.42
CA PRO A 163 -9.27 -16.49 8.09
C PRO A 163 -8.23 -17.62 7.98
N VAL A 164 -6.95 -17.25 7.97
CA VAL A 164 -5.85 -18.23 7.93
C VAL A 164 -5.79 -19.11 9.20
N SER A 165 -6.30 -18.63 10.34
CA SER A 165 -6.49 -19.44 11.54
C SER A 165 -7.44 -20.62 11.32
N ASP A 166 -8.40 -20.45 10.41
CA ASP A 166 -9.55 -21.33 10.25
C ASP A 166 -9.40 -22.21 9.00
N GLY A 167 -8.17 -22.37 8.50
CA GLY A 167 -7.84 -23.11 7.27
C GLY A 167 -7.82 -22.27 5.98
N GLY A 168 -8.03 -20.96 6.07
CA GLY A 168 -8.09 -20.05 4.92
C GLY A 168 -6.85 -20.09 4.01
N THR A 169 -7.06 -20.31 2.72
CA THR A 169 -5.99 -20.38 1.72
C THR A 169 -5.66 -19.01 1.11
N ARG A 170 -4.53 -18.91 0.39
CA ARG A 170 -4.16 -17.70 -0.40
C ARG A 170 -4.71 -17.69 -1.83
N ALA A 171 -5.61 -18.61 -2.17
CA ALA A 171 -6.24 -18.69 -3.49
C ALA A 171 -7.04 -17.40 -3.76
N PRO A 172 -7.06 -16.86 -4.99
CA PRO A 172 -7.70 -15.58 -5.27
C PRO A 172 -9.21 -15.56 -4.94
N GLU A 173 -9.86 -16.71 -4.90
CA GLU A 173 -11.26 -16.92 -4.49
C GLU A 173 -11.46 -16.65 -2.99
N ASN A 174 -10.45 -16.94 -2.15
CA ASN A 174 -10.48 -16.66 -0.70
C ASN A 174 -9.95 -15.25 -0.36
N LEU A 175 -9.76 -14.36 -1.34
CA LEU A 175 -9.23 -13.02 -1.10
C LEU A 175 -10.25 -11.95 -1.49
N ARG A 176 -10.48 -10.99 -0.59
CA ARG A 176 -11.35 -9.83 -0.81
C ARG A 176 -10.62 -8.52 -0.59
N ALA A 177 -11.18 -7.46 -1.16
CA ALA A 177 -10.71 -6.09 -1.01
C ALA A 177 -11.59 -5.34 0.00
N LEU A 178 -11.01 -4.86 1.11
CA LEU A 178 -11.71 -4.10 2.15
C LEU A 178 -11.00 -2.76 2.39
N CYS A 179 -11.72 -1.67 2.65
CA CYS A 179 -11.06 -0.46 3.15
C CYS A 179 -10.68 -0.63 4.62
N GLY A 180 -9.64 0.09 5.09
CA GLY A 180 -9.12 -0.01 6.45
C GLY A 180 -10.18 -0.06 7.58
N PRO A 181 -11.23 0.79 7.58
CA PRO A 181 -12.32 0.72 8.55
C PRO A 181 -13.09 -0.61 8.53
N HIS A 182 -13.50 -1.09 7.35
CA HIS A 182 -14.25 -2.35 7.24
C HIS A 182 -13.37 -3.57 7.48
N ASN A 183 -12.07 -3.50 7.17
CA ASN A 183 -11.14 -4.57 7.52
C ASN A 183 -11.08 -4.75 9.04
N ARG A 184 -10.89 -3.66 9.79
CA ARG A 184 -10.92 -3.68 11.26
C ARG A 184 -12.28 -4.15 11.80
N TYR A 185 -13.39 -3.69 11.20
CA TYR A 185 -14.74 -4.09 11.59
C TYR A 185 -14.89 -5.62 11.56
N VAL A 186 -14.52 -6.27 10.45
CA VAL A 186 -14.61 -7.73 10.29
C VAL A 186 -13.75 -8.45 11.34
N PHE A 187 -12.51 -8.00 11.60
CA PHE A 187 -11.69 -8.60 12.65
C PHE A 187 -12.25 -8.39 14.08
N SER A 188 -12.97 -7.27 14.33
CA SER A 188 -13.57 -6.99 15.64
C SER A 188 -14.95 -7.62 15.86
N SER A 189 -15.67 -7.95 14.78
CA SER A 189 -17.00 -8.54 14.82
C SER A 189 -16.93 -9.97 14.27
N PRO A 190 -16.71 -10.99 15.12
CA PRO A 190 -16.78 -12.36 14.68
C PRO A 190 -18.18 -12.59 14.09
N THR A 191 -18.23 -12.89 12.80
CA THR A 191 -19.47 -13.13 12.07
C THR A 191 -20.11 -14.40 12.61
N LYS A 192 -21.15 -14.22 13.44
CA LYS A 192 -22.09 -15.29 13.82
C LYS A 192 -22.96 -15.62 12.60
N ASP A 193 -22.35 -16.26 11.61
CA ASP A 193 -23.07 -16.92 10.53
C ASP A 193 -23.01 -18.43 10.83
N SER A 194 -24.18 -19.00 11.10
CA SER A 194 -24.45 -20.43 11.34
C SER A 194 -25.46 -20.92 10.32
#